data_AF-A0A954U413-F1
#
_entry.id   AF-A0A954U413-F1
#
_cell.length_a   1.000
_cell.length_b   1.000
_cell.length_c   1.000
_cell.angle_alpha   90.00
_cell.angle_beta   90.00
_cell.angle_gamma   90.00
#
_symmetry.space_group_name_H-M   'P 1'
#
loop_
_entity.id
_entity.type
_entity.pdbx_description
1 polymer ?
#
loop_
_entity_poly.entity_id
_entity_poly.type
_entity_poly.pdbx_seq_one_letter_code
_entity_poly.pdbx_strand_id
1 'polypeptide(L)'
;MNPNPTSTATHNVPDAHGRYGDFGGRFVPETLTSALDQLAVEYEKARQDEQFQRELDDLFKHYVGRPSPLYFAERLTEACGGAQIWLKREDTNHTGAHKINNTLGQALLTLRMGKQRVIAETGAGQHGVATATACARFGLPCVVYMGEEDIRRQAPNVFSMKLLGAEVRPVTSGSRTLRDAINEAMRDWMSSVESTHYILGSAVGPHPFPQIVRDFQSVIGREARQQSLSRIGRLPDTVIACVGGGSNAAGMFYPFVEDREVELIGVEAGGRSGKPGEHASPLTYGSPGILHGSFSYVMQDEDG
;
A
#
# COMPACT_ATOMS: atom_id res chain seq x y z
N MET A 1 -27.07 -1.23 -4.70
CA MET A 1 -26.99 -0.82 -6.12
C MET A 1 -25.81 -1.56 -6.71
N ASN A 2 -26.02 -2.41 -7.72
CA ASN A 2 -24.88 -2.97 -8.46
C ASN A 2 -24.17 -1.80 -9.15
N PRO A 3 -22.86 -1.60 -8.94
CA PRO A 3 -22.13 -0.56 -9.65
C PRO A 3 -22.27 -0.82 -11.16
N ASN A 4 -22.54 0.25 -11.90
CA ASN A 4 -22.73 0.22 -13.36
C ASN A 4 -21.55 -0.51 -14.03
N PRO A 5 -21.79 -1.57 -14.83
CA PRO A 5 -20.72 -2.37 -15.45
C PRO A 5 -20.00 -1.66 -16.61
N THR A 6 -20.06 -0.33 -16.69
CA THR A 6 -19.65 0.45 -17.87
C THR A 6 -18.43 1.34 -17.68
N SER A 7 -17.84 1.41 -16.48
CA SER A 7 -16.56 2.10 -16.33
C SER A 7 -15.43 1.20 -16.86
N THR A 8 -14.93 1.51 -18.05
CA THR A 8 -13.66 0.91 -18.50
C THR A 8 -12.55 1.40 -17.58
N ALA A 9 -11.70 0.49 -17.07
CA ALA A 9 -10.55 0.90 -16.26
C ALA A 9 -9.65 1.85 -17.06
N THR A 10 -9.13 2.89 -16.40
CA THR A 10 -8.31 3.94 -17.02
C THR A 10 -7.24 4.42 -16.07
N HIS A 11 -6.16 4.97 -16.61
CA HIS A 11 -5.15 5.68 -15.83
C HIS A 11 -5.66 7.03 -15.27
N ASN A 12 -6.75 7.58 -15.81
CA ASN A 12 -7.33 8.87 -15.42
C ASN A 12 -8.16 8.78 -14.13
N VAL A 13 -7.54 8.33 -13.04
CA VAL A 13 -8.15 8.23 -11.70
C VAL A 13 -7.14 8.59 -10.61
N PRO A 14 -7.58 9.13 -9.46
CA PRO A 14 -8.97 9.46 -9.13
C PRO A 14 -9.46 10.74 -9.80
N ASP A 15 -10.75 11.06 -9.65
CA ASP A 15 -11.28 12.39 -9.99
C ASP A 15 -10.82 13.47 -8.98
N ALA A 16 -11.25 14.72 -9.20
CA ALA A 16 -10.90 15.86 -8.34
C ALA A 16 -11.39 15.74 -6.88
N HIS A 17 -12.33 14.84 -6.59
CA HIS A 17 -12.83 14.54 -5.25
C HIS A 17 -12.17 13.30 -4.64
N GLY A 18 -11.16 12.73 -5.30
CA GLY A 18 -10.48 11.53 -4.85
C GLY A 18 -11.29 10.25 -5.04
N ARG A 19 -12.25 10.25 -5.98
CA ARG A 19 -13.12 9.11 -6.26
C ARG A 19 -12.63 8.24 -7.41
N TYR A 20 -12.91 6.95 -7.31
CA TYR A 20 -12.70 5.91 -8.33
C TYR A 20 -14.06 5.32 -8.69
N GLY A 21 -14.80 6.01 -9.58
CA GLY A 21 -16.23 5.79 -9.72
C GLY A 21 -16.94 6.10 -8.39
N ASP A 22 -17.68 5.13 -7.84
CA ASP A 22 -18.38 5.32 -6.57
C ASP A 22 -17.45 5.25 -5.33
N PHE A 23 -16.25 4.69 -5.48
CA PHE A 23 -15.33 4.36 -4.37
C PHE A 23 -14.33 5.48 -4.06
N GLY A 24 -13.64 5.38 -2.92
CA GLY A 24 -12.62 6.34 -2.49
C GLY A 24 -13.22 7.51 -1.71
N GLY A 25 -12.79 8.73 -2.05
CA GLY A 25 -13.23 9.96 -1.38
C GLY A 25 -12.50 10.20 -0.06
N ARG A 26 -13.08 11.06 0.76
CA ARG A 26 -12.47 11.58 1.98
C ARG A 26 -13.51 11.73 3.08
N PHE A 27 -13.57 10.74 3.96
CA PHE A 27 -14.55 10.61 5.04
C PHE A 27 -13.87 10.72 6.40
N VAL A 28 -13.25 11.87 6.67
CA VAL A 28 -12.45 12.11 7.88
C VAL A 28 -13.03 13.28 8.68
N PRO A 29 -12.71 13.37 9.99
CA PRO A 29 -13.02 14.56 10.78
C PRO A 29 -12.31 15.81 10.23
N GLU A 30 -12.91 16.97 10.47
CA GLU A 30 -12.39 18.27 10.02
C GLU A 30 -10.94 18.54 10.49
N THR A 31 -10.54 17.99 11.63
CA THR A 31 -9.17 18.09 12.17
C THR A 31 -8.10 17.50 11.25
N LEU A 32 -8.45 16.55 10.38
CA LEU A 32 -7.54 15.98 9.37
C LEU A 32 -7.65 16.67 8.00
N THR A 33 -8.56 17.64 7.85
CA THR A 33 -8.78 18.32 6.57
C THR A 33 -7.53 19.13 6.14
N SER A 34 -6.98 19.95 7.02
CA SER A 34 -5.76 20.70 6.70
C SER A 34 -4.56 19.79 6.36
N ALA A 35 -4.42 18.68 7.10
CA ALA A 35 -3.30 17.76 6.91
C ALA A 35 -3.33 17.02 5.56
N LEU A 36 -4.49 16.52 5.11
CA LEU A 36 -4.53 15.86 3.80
C LEU A 36 -4.54 16.87 2.64
N ASP A 37 -5.01 18.12 2.85
CA ASP A 37 -4.88 19.17 1.82
C ASP A 37 -3.41 19.52 1.58
N GLN A 38 -2.65 19.70 2.67
CA GLN A 38 -1.20 19.90 2.59
C GLN A 38 -0.52 18.74 1.85
N LEU A 39 -0.88 17.49 2.19
CA LEU A 39 -0.33 16.30 1.56
C LEU A 39 -0.68 16.22 0.07
N ALA A 40 -1.94 16.51 -0.31
CA ALA A 40 -2.37 16.47 -1.70
C ALA A 40 -1.66 17.53 -2.54
N VAL A 41 -1.58 18.76 -2.04
CA VAL A 41 -0.85 19.85 -2.71
C VAL A 41 0.63 19.54 -2.86
N GLU A 42 1.28 19.02 -1.82
CA GLU A 42 2.71 18.72 -1.90
C GLU A 42 2.98 17.50 -2.79
N TYR A 43 2.12 16.50 -2.77
CA TYR A 43 2.22 15.36 -3.66
C TYR A 43 2.12 15.77 -5.14
N GLU A 44 1.16 16.61 -5.48
CA GLU A 44 0.99 17.10 -6.86
C GLU A 44 2.21 17.88 -7.35
N LYS A 45 2.83 18.70 -6.48
CA LYS A 45 4.10 19.36 -6.77
C LYS A 45 5.23 18.35 -6.99
N ALA A 46 5.40 17.40 -6.07
CA ALA A 46 6.45 16.39 -6.13
C ALA A 46 6.34 15.49 -7.37
N ARG A 47 5.11 15.19 -7.81
CA ARG A 47 4.85 14.40 -9.02
C ARG A 47 5.34 15.09 -10.30
N GLN A 48 5.36 16.42 -10.33
CA GLN A 48 5.81 17.23 -11.47
C GLN A 48 7.27 17.69 -11.33
N ASP A 49 7.87 17.48 -10.16
CA ASP A 49 9.24 17.92 -9.85
C ASP A 49 10.27 16.86 -10.28
N GLU A 50 11.02 17.16 -11.34
CA GLU A 50 12.08 16.28 -11.84
C GLU A 50 13.16 15.96 -10.81
N GLN A 51 13.44 16.86 -9.87
CA GLN A 51 14.44 16.62 -8.83
C GLN A 51 13.93 15.56 -7.85
N PHE A 52 12.66 15.63 -7.46
CA PHE A 52 12.04 14.60 -6.62
C PHE A 52 12.04 13.23 -7.31
N GLN A 53 11.67 13.18 -8.60
CA GLN A 53 11.66 11.93 -9.36
C GLN A 53 13.08 11.34 -9.45
N ARG A 54 14.09 12.17 -9.74
CA ARG A 54 15.50 11.74 -9.78
C ARG A 54 15.99 11.20 -8.44
N GLU A 55 15.64 11.86 -7.34
CA GLU A 55 16.02 11.40 -5.99
C GLU A 55 15.35 10.07 -5.63
N LEU A 56 14.05 9.93 -5.93
CA LEU A 56 13.33 8.68 -5.69
C LEU A 56 13.87 7.53 -6.56
N ASP A 57 14.16 7.78 -7.83
CA ASP A 57 14.75 6.80 -8.73
C ASP A 57 16.17 6.39 -8.31
N ASP A 58 16.98 7.32 -7.81
CA ASP A 58 18.30 7.02 -7.24
C ASP A 58 18.17 6.09 -6.04
N LEU A 59 17.25 6.38 -5.11
CA LEU A 59 16.97 5.51 -3.96
C LEU A 59 16.44 4.14 -4.39
N PHE A 60 15.54 4.08 -5.37
CA PHE A 60 15.08 2.81 -5.92
C PHE A 60 16.23 1.98 -6.48
N LYS A 61 17.12 2.59 -7.25
CA LYS A 61 18.23 1.88 -7.87
C LYS A 61 19.31 1.47 -6.86
N HIS A 62 19.77 2.41 -6.04
CA HIS A 62 20.99 2.25 -5.24
C HIS A 62 20.74 1.88 -3.77
N TYR A 63 19.55 2.16 -3.23
CA TYR A 63 19.19 1.80 -1.86
C TYR A 63 18.25 0.59 -1.80
N VAL A 64 17.25 0.51 -2.68
CA VAL A 64 16.31 -0.63 -2.72
C VAL A 64 16.86 -1.80 -3.53
N GLY A 65 17.59 -1.54 -4.61
CA GLY A 65 18.12 -2.56 -5.52
C GLY A 65 17.22 -2.86 -6.71
N ARG A 66 16.42 -1.88 -7.17
CA ARG A 66 15.55 -1.99 -8.35
C ARG A 66 16.36 -1.91 -9.66
N PRO A 67 15.85 -2.51 -10.77
CA PRO A 67 14.58 -3.21 -10.89
C PRO A 67 14.60 -4.61 -10.27
N SER A 68 13.50 -5.01 -9.64
CA SER A 68 13.38 -6.38 -9.14
C SER A 68 13.26 -7.36 -10.32
N PRO A 69 13.83 -8.57 -10.27
CA PRO A 69 13.75 -9.51 -11.39
C PRO A 69 12.33 -9.99 -11.71
N LEU A 70 12.07 -10.27 -13.00
CA LEU A 70 10.94 -11.11 -13.43
C LEU A 70 11.48 -12.51 -13.72
N TYR A 71 11.15 -13.50 -12.88
CA TYR A 71 11.78 -14.83 -12.88
C TYR A 71 10.85 -15.91 -13.44
N PHE A 72 11.32 -16.73 -14.38
CA PHE A 72 10.55 -17.86 -14.89
C PHE A 72 10.61 -19.05 -13.91
N ALA A 73 9.47 -19.46 -13.38
CA ALA A 73 9.37 -20.54 -12.41
C ALA A 73 9.10 -21.88 -13.10
N GLU A 74 10.16 -22.49 -13.65
CA GLU A 74 10.12 -23.75 -14.42
C GLU A 74 9.36 -24.87 -13.71
N ARG A 75 9.73 -25.20 -12.47
CA ARG A 75 9.09 -26.29 -11.70
C ARG A 75 7.62 -26.03 -11.39
N LEU A 76 7.24 -24.76 -11.19
CA LEU A 76 5.85 -24.40 -10.93
C LEU A 76 5.02 -24.46 -12.22
N THR A 77 5.61 -24.03 -13.33
CA THR A 77 5.05 -24.17 -14.68
C THR A 77 4.77 -25.64 -15.00
N GLU A 78 5.74 -26.52 -14.77
CA GLU A 78 5.58 -27.98 -14.94
C GLU A 78 4.45 -28.53 -14.05
N ALA A 79 4.40 -28.14 -12.77
CA ALA A 79 3.39 -28.61 -11.84
C ALA A 79 1.97 -28.14 -12.19
N CYS A 80 1.82 -26.94 -12.76
CA CYS A 80 0.53 -26.42 -13.22
C CYS A 80 0.07 -27.03 -14.55
N GLY A 81 0.98 -27.58 -15.36
CA GLY A 81 0.67 -28.36 -16.57
C GLY A 81 0.02 -27.59 -17.72
N GLY A 82 -0.07 -26.25 -17.64
CA GLY A 82 -0.76 -25.44 -18.66
C GLY A 82 -0.22 -24.03 -18.85
N ALA A 83 0.03 -23.30 -17.75
CA ALA A 83 0.46 -21.89 -17.83
C ALA A 83 1.97 -21.73 -17.58
N GLN A 84 2.61 -20.80 -18.29
CA GLN A 84 3.96 -20.33 -17.96
C GLN A 84 3.90 -19.37 -16.77
N ILE A 85 4.56 -19.72 -15.66
CA ILE A 85 4.51 -18.94 -14.44
C ILE A 85 5.75 -18.06 -14.30
N TRP A 86 5.54 -16.76 -14.20
CA TRP A 86 6.58 -15.76 -13.98
C TRP A 86 6.37 -15.02 -12.65
N LEU A 87 7.42 -14.88 -11.86
CA LEU A 87 7.39 -14.26 -10.55
C LEU A 87 8.07 -12.89 -10.61
N LYS A 88 7.32 -11.82 -10.34
CA LYS A 88 7.90 -10.49 -10.11
C LYS A 88 8.46 -10.43 -8.68
N ARG A 89 9.80 -10.40 -8.57
CA ARG A 89 10.54 -10.70 -7.34
C ARG A 89 10.66 -9.52 -6.36
N GLU A 90 9.54 -8.93 -5.95
CA GLU A 90 9.55 -7.87 -4.92
C GLU A 90 10.07 -8.35 -3.55
N ASP A 91 10.19 -9.67 -3.35
CA ASP A 91 10.83 -10.28 -2.19
C ASP A 91 12.34 -9.98 -2.11
N THR A 92 13.00 -9.62 -3.22
CA THR A 92 14.43 -9.28 -3.24
C THR A 92 14.73 -7.83 -2.94
N ASN A 93 13.71 -6.98 -2.77
CA ASN A 93 13.90 -5.58 -2.43
C ASN A 93 14.59 -5.47 -1.07
N HIS A 94 15.30 -4.36 -0.83
CA HIS A 94 15.68 -3.98 0.52
C HIS A 94 14.44 -4.00 1.45
N THR A 95 14.62 -4.50 2.68
CA THR A 95 13.55 -4.87 3.64
C THR A 95 12.69 -6.08 3.28
N GLY A 96 12.87 -6.72 2.12
CA GLY A 96 12.27 -8.01 1.76
C GLY A 96 10.82 -7.97 1.25
N ALA A 97 10.30 -6.79 0.87
CA ALA A 97 8.94 -6.65 0.36
C ALA A 97 8.75 -5.39 -0.50
N HIS A 98 7.58 -5.28 -1.15
CA HIS A 98 7.19 -4.10 -1.93
C HIS A 98 6.96 -2.84 -1.09
N LYS A 99 6.82 -2.95 0.24
CA LYS A 99 6.45 -1.81 1.11
C LYS A 99 7.47 -0.67 1.08
N ILE A 100 8.74 -0.97 0.86
CA ILE A 100 9.82 0.03 0.81
C ILE A 100 9.62 1.08 -0.30
N ASN A 101 8.96 0.69 -1.40
CA ASN A 101 8.67 1.61 -2.51
C ASN A 101 7.83 2.80 -2.03
N ASN A 102 6.76 2.49 -1.30
CA ASN A 102 5.84 3.48 -0.75
C ASN A 102 6.48 4.31 0.38
N THR A 103 7.20 3.65 1.30
CA THR A 103 7.73 4.34 2.48
C THR A 103 8.83 5.33 2.15
N LEU A 104 9.67 5.05 1.14
CA LEU A 104 10.67 6.02 0.67
C LEU A 104 10.01 7.24 0.03
N GLY A 105 9.04 7.03 -0.87
CA GLY A 105 8.32 8.13 -1.50
C GLY A 105 7.62 9.03 -0.48
N GLN A 106 6.90 8.44 0.49
CA GLN A 106 6.25 9.21 1.55
C GLN A 106 7.22 9.82 2.57
N ALA A 107 8.38 9.21 2.83
CA ALA A 107 9.42 9.83 3.66
C ALA A 107 10.02 11.07 2.98
N LEU A 108 10.23 11.05 1.67
CA LEU A 108 10.62 12.25 0.92
C LEU A 108 9.52 13.34 0.98
N LEU A 109 8.24 12.96 0.84
CA LEU A 109 7.13 13.91 1.02
C LEU A 109 7.10 14.50 2.44
N THR A 110 7.42 13.71 3.46
CA THR A 110 7.56 14.18 4.85
C THR A 110 8.54 15.34 4.94
N LEU A 111 9.73 15.18 4.35
CA LEU A 111 10.78 16.20 4.36
C LEU A 111 10.32 17.47 3.62
N ARG A 112 9.68 17.32 2.47
CA ARG A 112 9.19 18.45 1.66
C ARG A 112 8.08 19.25 2.34
N MET A 113 7.20 18.57 3.07
CA MET A 113 6.17 19.21 3.89
C MET A 113 6.74 19.85 5.17
N GLY A 114 8.04 19.71 5.46
CA GLY A 114 8.67 20.23 6.67
C GLY A 114 8.24 19.51 7.95
N LYS A 115 7.72 18.28 7.83
CA LYS A 115 7.28 17.49 8.99
C LYS A 115 8.51 16.88 9.67
N GLN A 116 8.47 16.86 10.99
CA GLN A 116 9.61 16.46 11.83
C GLN A 116 9.47 15.06 12.42
N ARG A 117 8.33 14.40 12.22
CA ARG A 117 8.02 13.11 12.81
C ARG A 117 7.18 12.27 11.87
N VAL A 118 7.41 10.97 11.88
CA VAL A 118 6.60 9.98 11.15
C VAL A 118 5.89 9.05 12.11
N ILE A 119 4.63 8.78 11.81
CA ILE A 119 3.89 7.65 12.38
C ILE A 119 3.47 6.66 11.30
N ALA A 120 3.29 5.40 11.68
CA ALA A 120 2.72 4.36 10.84
C ALA A 120 2.00 3.30 11.67
N GLU A 121 1.12 2.51 11.05
CA GLU A 121 0.56 1.28 11.61
C GLU A 121 1.31 0.05 11.09
N THR A 122 1.19 -1.10 11.75
CA THR A 122 1.58 -2.37 11.12
C THR A 122 0.84 -3.55 11.76
N GLY A 123 0.59 -4.58 10.95
CA GLY A 123 0.06 -5.87 11.40
C GLY A 123 1.15 -6.93 11.35
N ALA A 124 1.43 -7.48 10.16
CA ALA A 124 2.51 -8.46 9.97
C ALA A 124 3.94 -7.91 10.25
N GLY A 125 4.12 -6.60 10.42
CA GLY A 125 5.40 -5.97 10.71
C GLY A 125 6.12 -5.36 9.51
N GLN A 126 5.89 -5.87 8.29
CA GLN A 126 6.62 -5.45 7.08
C GLN A 126 6.51 -3.95 6.76
N HIS A 127 5.31 -3.34 6.91
CA HIS A 127 5.16 -1.89 6.71
C HIS A 127 5.91 -1.07 7.77
N GLY A 128 5.84 -1.51 9.02
CA GLY A 128 6.57 -0.90 10.12
C GLY A 128 8.09 -0.96 9.92
N VAL A 129 8.64 -2.10 9.49
CA VAL A 129 10.07 -2.24 9.17
C VAL A 129 10.46 -1.33 8.00
N ALA A 130 9.67 -1.29 6.92
CA ALA A 130 9.93 -0.43 5.77
C ALA A 130 9.85 1.07 6.12
N THR A 131 8.94 1.46 7.00
CA THR A 131 8.80 2.84 7.50
C THR A 131 9.98 3.21 8.39
N ALA A 132 10.32 2.36 9.37
CA ALA A 132 11.48 2.56 10.23
C ALA A 132 12.77 2.67 9.43
N THR A 133 12.93 1.86 8.38
CA THR A 133 14.08 1.89 7.48
C THR A 133 14.18 3.23 6.73
N ALA A 134 13.08 3.67 6.11
CA ALA A 134 13.04 4.96 5.42
C ALA A 134 13.32 6.12 6.39
N CYS A 135 12.70 6.11 7.57
CA CYS A 135 12.92 7.12 8.60
C CYS A 135 14.37 7.17 9.08
N ALA A 136 14.99 6.02 9.34
CA ALA A 136 16.41 5.93 9.72
C ALA A 136 17.33 6.51 8.64
N ARG A 137 17.02 6.25 7.35
CA ARG A 137 17.77 6.79 6.21
C ARG A 137 17.73 8.32 6.12
N PHE A 138 16.63 8.94 6.54
CA PHE A 138 16.40 10.39 6.46
C PHE A 138 16.54 11.12 7.80
N GLY A 139 16.88 10.41 8.89
CA GLY A 139 16.99 11.01 10.22
C GLY A 139 15.65 11.46 10.82
N LEU A 140 14.54 10.82 10.44
CA LEU A 140 13.20 11.14 10.95
C LEU A 140 12.88 10.28 12.18
N PRO A 141 12.43 10.88 13.31
CA PRO A 141 11.79 10.15 14.39
C PRO A 141 10.58 9.34 13.88
N CYS A 142 10.54 8.05 14.22
CA CYS A 142 9.51 7.12 13.75
C CYS A 142 8.82 6.43 14.93
N VAL A 143 7.49 6.46 14.91
CA VAL A 143 6.65 5.70 15.84
C VAL A 143 5.75 4.75 15.04
N VAL A 144 5.79 3.47 15.37
CA VAL A 144 4.98 2.43 14.73
C VAL A 144 3.97 1.87 15.72
N TYR A 145 2.69 2.02 15.40
CA TYR A 145 1.58 1.42 16.13
C TYR A 145 1.36 -0.01 15.67
N MET A 146 1.29 -0.95 16.61
CA MET A 146 1.12 -2.37 16.32
C MET A 146 0.24 -3.04 17.37
N GLY A 147 -0.72 -3.86 16.93
CA GLY A 147 -1.57 -4.61 17.85
C GLY A 147 -0.76 -5.53 18.77
N GLU A 148 -1.15 -5.63 20.04
CA GLU A 148 -0.41 -6.45 21.02
C GLU A 148 -0.29 -7.92 20.60
N GLU A 149 -1.35 -8.48 19.99
CA GLU A 149 -1.33 -9.86 19.49
C GLU A 149 -0.41 -10.01 18.27
N ASP A 150 -0.34 -8.98 17.42
CA ASP A 150 0.60 -8.94 16.29
C ASP A 150 2.05 -8.80 16.76
N ILE A 151 2.33 -7.99 17.79
CA ILE A 151 3.66 -7.89 18.43
C ILE A 151 4.13 -9.25 18.93
N ARG A 152 3.24 -10.00 19.61
CA ARG A 152 3.54 -11.34 20.11
C ARG A 152 3.90 -12.31 18.98
N ARG A 153 3.17 -12.25 17.86
CA ARG A 153 3.35 -13.14 16.71
C ARG A 153 4.56 -12.77 15.83
N GLN A 154 4.91 -11.49 15.79
CA GLN A 154 5.88 -10.91 14.84
C GLN A 154 7.12 -10.34 15.54
N ALA A 155 7.58 -10.99 16.61
CA ALA A 155 8.74 -10.57 17.39
C ALA A 155 10.00 -10.22 16.56
N PRO A 156 10.35 -10.96 15.47
CA PRO A 156 11.50 -10.59 14.63
C PRO A 156 11.36 -9.22 13.96
N ASN A 157 10.15 -8.87 13.49
CA ASN A 157 9.90 -7.57 12.87
C ASN A 157 9.89 -6.45 13.91
N VAL A 158 9.35 -6.71 15.11
CA VAL A 158 9.40 -5.76 16.24
C VAL A 158 10.83 -5.45 16.64
N PHE A 159 11.68 -6.47 16.73
CA PHE A 159 13.10 -6.30 17.02
C PHE A 159 13.81 -5.49 15.93
N SER A 160 13.53 -5.80 14.65
CA SER A 160 14.09 -5.07 13.51
C SER A 160 13.71 -3.58 13.52
N MET A 161 12.46 -3.25 13.81
CA MET A 161 12.01 -1.85 13.94
C MET A 161 12.78 -1.10 15.05
N LYS A 162 12.99 -1.76 16.21
CA LYS A 162 13.74 -1.16 17.33
C LYS A 162 15.23 -0.96 16.99
N LEU A 163 15.85 -1.91 16.29
CA LEU A 163 17.24 -1.77 15.83
C LEU A 163 17.41 -0.59 14.86
N LEU A 164 16.38 -0.30 14.06
CA LEU A 164 16.32 0.86 13.16
C LEU A 164 16.01 2.18 13.90
N GLY A 165 15.84 2.15 15.23
CA GLY A 165 15.58 3.34 16.04
C GLY A 165 14.11 3.77 16.11
N ALA A 166 13.17 2.98 15.59
CA ALA A 166 11.75 3.29 15.71
C ALA A 166 11.20 2.91 17.09
N GLU A 167 10.29 3.74 17.60
CA GLU A 167 9.47 3.40 18.77
C GLU A 167 8.32 2.49 18.32
N VAL A 168 8.18 1.31 18.93
CA VAL A 168 7.05 0.42 18.67
C VAL A 168 6.04 0.56 19.80
N ARG A 169 4.86 1.13 19.51
CA ARG A 169 3.78 1.36 20.48
C ARG A 169 2.73 0.24 20.41
N PRO A 170 2.56 -0.56 21.48
CA PRO A 170 1.55 -1.61 21.51
C PRO A 170 0.14 -1.04 21.60
N VAL A 171 -0.79 -1.59 20.82
CA VAL A 171 -2.22 -1.29 20.90
C VAL A 171 -2.95 -2.44 21.58
N THR A 172 -3.51 -2.14 22.76
CA THR A 172 -4.17 -3.12 23.65
C THR A 172 -5.71 -3.02 23.62
N SER A 173 -6.26 -2.01 22.96
CA SER A 173 -7.70 -1.81 22.77
C SER A 173 -8.27 -2.70 21.66
N GLY A 174 -9.58 -2.96 21.74
CA GLY A 174 -10.32 -3.65 20.67
C GLY A 174 -9.83 -5.09 20.42
N SER A 175 -9.68 -5.44 19.14
CA SER A 175 -9.22 -6.76 18.72
C SER A 175 -7.71 -6.97 18.86
N ARG A 176 -6.96 -5.89 19.16
CA ARG A 176 -5.50 -5.87 19.29
C ARG A 176 -4.77 -6.32 18.01
N THR A 177 -5.32 -5.94 16.86
CA THR A 177 -4.77 -6.23 15.52
C THR A 177 -4.59 -4.95 14.69
N LEU A 178 -4.19 -5.10 13.43
CA LEU A 178 -4.01 -4.00 12.46
C LEU A 178 -5.12 -2.95 12.46
N ARG A 179 -6.40 -3.33 12.56
CA ARG A 179 -7.52 -2.36 12.58
C ARG A 179 -7.39 -1.38 13.74
N ASP A 180 -7.09 -1.89 14.94
CA ASP A 180 -6.95 -1.07 16.12
C ASP A 180 -5.67 -0.23 16.07
N ALA A 181 -4.60 -0.75 15.45
CA ALA A 181 -3.38 0.01 15.19
C ALA A 181 -3.61 1.21 14.25
N ILE A 182 -4.44 1.06 13.21
CA ILE A 182 -4.85 2.18 12.34
C ILE A 182 -5.58 3.24 13.16
N ASN A 183 -6.53 2.83 14.00
CA ASN A 183 -7.30 3.77 14.83
C ASN A 183 -6.41 4.59 15.76
N GLU A 184 -5.44 3.97 16.44
CA GLU A 184 -4.51 4.68 17.32
C GLU A 184 -3.53 5.58 16.54
N ALA A 185 -3.05 5.13 15.37
CA ALA A 185 -2.23 5.98 14.50
C ALA A 185 -3.01 7.21 14.02
N MET A 186 -4.28 7.06 13.62
CA MET A 186 -5.14 8.19 13.25
C MET A 186 -5.39 9.15 14.42
N ARG A 187 -5.54 8.62 15.65
CA ARG A 187 -5.70 9.45 16.86
C ARG A 187 -4.44 10.26 17.17
N ASP A 188 -3.26 9.65 17.09
CA ASP A 188 -1.99 10.38 17.20
C ASP A 188 -1.89 11.44 16.11
N TRP A 189 -2.26 11.07 14.87
CA TRP A 189 -2.19 12.03 13.78
C TRP A 189 -3.05 13.25 14.05
N MET A 190 -4.31 13.07 14.46
CA MET A 190 -5.23 14.17 14.78
C MET A 190 -4.67 15.13 15.85
N SER A 191 -3.90 14.64 16.81
CA SER A 191 -3.33 15.47 17.87
C SER A 191 -1.97 16.08 17.52
N SER A 192 -1.33 15.64 16.43
CA SER A 192 0.03 16.04 16.05
C SER A 192 0.20 16.42 14.58
N VAL A 193 -0.90 16.70 13.87
CA VAL A 193 -0.94 16.98 12.41
C VAL A 193 0.06 18.04 11.96
N GLU A 194 0.37 19.02 12.79
CA GLU A 194 1.26 20.13 12.45
C GLU A 194 2.70 19.65 12.20
N SER A 195 3.22 18.77 13.06
CA SER A 195 4.60 18.28 13.02
C SER A 195 4.74 16.86 12.46
N THR A 196 3.67 16.09 12.41
CA THR A 196 3.70 14.65 12.10
C THR A 196 3.12 14.34 10.71
N HIS A 197 3.84 13.52 9.93
CA HIS A 197 3.27 12.85 8.77
C HIS A 197 2.87 11.40 9.13
N TYR A 198 1.69 10.99 8.68
CA TYR A 198 1.24 9.61 8.77
C TYR A 198 1.57 8.87 7.47
N ILE A 199 2.52 7.93 7.50
CA ILE A 199 2.85 7.07 6.36
C ILE A 199 1.91 5.86 6.37
N LEU A 200 0.81 5.98 5.63
CA LEU A 200 -0.19 4.93 5.50
C LEU A 200 0.33 3.78 4.61
N GLY A 201 0.12 2.53 5.06
CA GLY A 201 0.83 1.37 4.53
C GLY A 201 0.23 0.62 3.35
N SER A 202 -0.92 1.04 2.84
CA SER A 202 -1.58 0.38 1.70
C SER A 202 -2.43 1.35 0.88
N ALA A 203 -2.93 0.92 -0.28
CA ALA A 203 -3.80 1.72 -1.14
C ALA A 203 -5.25 1.78 -0.59
N VAL A 204 -5.38 2.31 0.62
CA VAL A 204 -6.64 2.49 1.37
C VAL A 204 -6.62 3.85 2.07
N GLY A 205 -7.72 4.19 2.74
CA GLY A 205 -7.83 5.43 3.49
C GLY A 205 -8.23 6.63 2.64
N PRO A 206 -8.34 7.82 3.25
CA PRO A 206 -8.83 9.00 2.56
C PRO A 206 -7.88 9.42 1.43
N HIS A 207 -8.44 10.02 0.38
CA HIS A 207 -7.63 10.78 -0.57
C HIS A 207 -6.73 11.79 0.17
N PRO A 208 -5.43 11.91 -0.18
CA PRO A 208 -4.76 11.38 -1.38
C PRO A 208 -4.04 10.02 -1.20
N PHE A 209 -4.14 9.34 -0.05
CA PHE A 209 -3.33 8.15 0.21
C PHE A 209 -3.46 7.01 -0.83
N PRO A 210 -4.66 6.62 -1.29
CA PRO A 210 -4.78 5.56 -2.30
C PRO A 210 -4.02 5.87 -3.60
N GLN A 211 -4.04 7.13 -4.04
CA GLN A 211 -3.33 7.59 -5.24
C GLN A 211 -1.81 7.57 -5.01
N ILE A 212 -1.34 8.17 -3.91
CA ILE A 212 0.08 8.23 -3.55
C ILE A 212 0.68 6.84 -3.47
N VAL A 213 0.01 5.94 -2.73
CA VAL A 213 0.51 4.58 -2.52
C VAL A 213 0.53 3.80 -3.83
N ARG A 214 -0.53 3.89 -4.66
CA ARG A 214 -0.55 3.26 -5.99
C ARG A 214 0.62 3.78 -6.85
N ASP A 215 0.81 5.10 -6.90
CA ASP A 215 1.78 5.73 -7.78
C ASP A 215 3.21 5.34 -7.38
N PHE A 216 3.55 5.34 -6.09
CA PHE A 216 4.86 4.85 -5.63
C PHE A 216 5.05 3.34 -5.82
N GLN A 217 3.97 2.56 -5.77
CA GLN A 217 4.02 1.12 -6.06
C GLN A 217 4.00 0.80 -7.56
N SER A 218 3.61 1.75 -8.42
CA SER A 218 3.46 1.51 -9.87
C SER A 218 4.76 1.18 -10.60
N VAL A 219 5.90 1.40 -9.94
CA VAL A 219 7.21 0.92 -10.40
C VAL A 219 7.23 -0.61 -10.60
N ILE A 220 6.46 -1.36 -9.82
CA ILE A 220 6.33 -2.82 -9.93
C ILE A 220 5.79 -3.19 -11.31
N GLY A 221 4.63 -2.64 -11.67
CA GLY A 221 3.98 -2.92 -12.95
C GLY A 221 4.77 -2.38 -14.14
N ARG A 222 5.41 -1.19 -14.02
CA ARG A 222 6.22 -0.60 -15.09
C ARG A 222 7.38 -1.52 -15.46
N GLU A 223 8.12 -1.98 -14.45
CA GLU A 223 9.22 -2.91 -14.65
C GLU A 223 8.72 -4.27 -15.15
N ALA A 224 7.65 -4.82 -14.57
CA ALA A 224 7.09 -6.09 -15.00
C ALA A 224 6.65 -6.04 -16.48
N ARG A 225 5.99 -4.97 -16.91
CA ARG A 225 5.57 -4.75 -18.30
C ARG A 225 6.78 -4.72 -19.25
N GLN A 226 7.81 -3.95 -18.90
CA GLN A 226 9.05 -3.88 -19.69
C GLN A 226 9.76 -5.23 -19.75
N GLN A 227 9.88 -5.92 -18.61
CA GLN A 227 10.55 -7.22 -18.50
C GLN A 227 9.79 -8.32 -19.25
N SER A 228 8.45 -8.29 -19.26
CA SER A 228 7.63 -9.22 -20.04
C SER A 228 7.88 -9.04 -21.54
N LEU A 229 7.86 -7.81 -22.04
CA LEU A 229 8.19 -7.53 -23.44
C LEU A 229 9.60 -8.02 -23.81
N SER A 230 10.60 -7.81 -22.93
CA SER A 230 11.98 -8.21 -23.23
C SER A 230 12.24 -9.72 -23.08
N ARG A 231 11.61 -10.40 -22.12
CA ARG A 231 11.90 -11.80 -21.79
C ARG A 231 10.92 -12.80 -22.40
N ILE A 232 9.67 -12.38 -22.60
CA ILE A 232 8.57 -13.21 -23.10
C ILE A 232 8.25 -12.84 -24.56
N GLY A 233 8.59 -11.61 -24.98
CA GLY A 233 8.32 -11.10 -26.33
C GLY A 233 6.90 -10.54 -26.52
N ARG A 234 6.10 -10.51 -25.45
CA ARG A 234 4.71 -10.03 -25.43
C ARG A 234 4.29 -9.63 -24.02
N LEU A 235 3.12 -9.02 -23.89
CA LEU A 235 2.47 -8.83 -22.59
C LEU A 235 1.96 -10.19 -22.05
N PRO A 236 1.86 -10.36 -20.73
CA PRO A 236 1.31 -11.57 -20.13
C PRO A 236 -0.18 -11.70 -20.42
N ASP A 237 -0.70 -12.93 -20.48
CA ASP A 237 -2.14 -13.18 -20.61
C ASP A 237 -2.90 -12.74 -19.34
N THR A 238 -2.29 -12.97 -18.17
CA THR A 238 -2.88 -12.67 -16.86
C THR A 238 -1.82 -12.13 -15.91
N VAL A 239 -2.18 -11.13 -15.11
CA VAL A 239 -1.39 -10.61 -13.99
C VAL A 239 -2.15 -10.86 -12.69
N ILE A 240 -1.50 -11.51 -11.73
CA ILE A 240 -2.13 -11.95 -10.48
C ILE A 240 -1.39 -11.32 -9.30
N ALA A 241 -2.14 -10.78 -8.33
CA ALA A 241 -1.58 -10.19 -7.12
C ALA A 241 -2.50 -10.40 -5.91
N CYS A 242 -1.92 -10.51 -4.71
CA CYS A 242 -2.71 -10.68 -3.50
C CYS A 242 -3.31 -9.35 -3.03
N VAL A 243 -4.53 -9.38 -2.50
CA VAL A 243 -5.29 -8.19 -2.08
C VAL A 243 -5.58 -8.29 -0.57
N GLY A 244 -4.75 -7.58 0.20
CA GLY A 244 -5.10 -7.13 1.55
C GLY A 244 -5.73 -5.74 1.45
N GLY A 245 -4.98 -4.70 1.82
CA GLY A 245 -5.33 -3.32 1.46
C GLY A 245 -4.93 -2.91 0.02
N GLY A 246 -4.59 -3.87 -0.85
CA GLY A 246 -4.40 -3.62 -2.28
C GLY A 246 -3.12 -2.93 -2.79
N SER A 247 -2.14 -2.52 -1.96
CA SER A 247 -0.97 -1.75 -2.45
C SER A 247 -0.11 -2.45 -3.51
N ASN A 248 0.26 -3.72 -3.31
CA ASN A 248 1.05 -4.47 -4.31
C ASN A 248 0.25 -4.68 -5.60
N ALA A 249 -1.03 -5.03 -5.46
CA ALA A 249 -1.93 -5.27 -6.58
C ALA A 249 -2.14 -3.99 -7.39
N ALA A 250 -2.45 -2.87 -6.73
CA ALA A 250 -2.61 -1.57 -7.39
C ALA A 250 -1.32 -1.13 -8.13
N GLY A 251 -0.14 -1.31 -7.51
CA GLY A 251 1.13 -1.00 -8.16
C GLY A 251 1.48 -1.92 -9.33
N MET A 252 1.13 -3.21 -9.23
CA MET A 252 1.32 -4.17 -10.31
C MET A 252 0.35 -3.89 -11.46
N PHE A 253 -0.93 -3.71 -11.17
CA PHE A 253 -2.01 -3.61 -12.14
C PHE A 253 -2.05 -2.28 -12.86
N TYR A 254 -1.74 -1.18 -12.16
CA TYR A 254 -1.93 0.17 -12.72
C TYR A 254 -1.33 0.34 -14.12
N PRO A 255 -0.09 -0.10 -14.43
CA PRO A 255 0.48 0.03 -15.78
C PRO A 255 -0.13 -0.87 -16.86
N PHE A 256 -1.05 -1.77 -16.51
CA PHE A 256 -1.76 -2.67 -17.42
C PHE A 256 -3.27 -2.37 -17.53
N VAL A 257 -3.81 -1.39 -16.79
CA VAL A 257 -5.28 -1.22 -16.68
C VAL A 257 -6.00 -0.90 -17.99
N GLU A 258 -5.30 -0.36 -18.97
CA GLU A 258 -5.84 -0.08 -20.31
C GLU A 258 -5.48 -1.16 -21.35
N ASP A 259 -4.59 -2.11 -21.00
CA ASP A 259 -4.22 -3.25 -21.86
C ASP A 259 -5.34 -4.33 -21.77
N ARG A 260 -6.42 -4.17 -22.56
CA ARG A 260 -7.65 -5.00 -22.47
C ARG A 260 -7.46 -6.51 -22.68
N GLU A 261 -6.35 -6.91 -23.29
CA GLU A 261 -6.00 -8.32 -23.51
C GLU A 261 -5.35 -8.96 -22.28
N VAL A 262 -4.94 -8.15 -21.29
CA VAL A 262 -4.30 -8.61 -20.05
C VAL A 262 -5.36 -8.72 -18.96
N GLU A 263 -5.62 -9.94 -18.50
CA GLU A 263 -6.53 -10.17 -17.38
C GLU A 263 -5.86 -9.79 -16.04
N LEU A 264 -6.57 -9.08 -15.17
CA LEU A 264 -6.06 -8.63 -13.87
C LEU A 264 -6.82 -9.32 -12.74
N ILE A 265 -6.15 -10.20 -11.98
CA ILE A 265 -6.77 -11.02 -10.94
C ILE A 265 -6.23 -10.65 -9.56
N GLY A 266 -7.09 -10.07 -8.71
CA GLY A 266 -6.84 -9.87 -7.30
C GLY A 266 -7.24 -11.08 -6.46
N VAL A 267 -6.36 -11.56 -5.58
CA VAL A 267 -6.63 -12.73 -4.72
C VAL A 267 -6.72 -12.31 -3.25
N GLU A 268 -7.92 -12.40 -2.66
CA GLU A 268 -8.17 -12.11 -1.25
C GLU A 268 -7.93 -13.31 -0.32
N ALA A 269 -7.80 -13.07 0.98
CA ALA A 269 -7.51 -14.11 1.97
C ALA A 269 -8.78 -14.90 2.37
N GLY A 270 -9.02 -16.03 1.69
CA GLY A 270 -10.19 -16.90 1.92
C GLY A 270 -10.28 -17.59 3.29
N GLY A 271 -9.23 -17.52 4.11
CA GLY A 271 -9.27 -17.95 5.51
C GLY A 271 -9.62 -19.43 5.73
N ARG A 272 -10.40 -19.71 6.79
CA ARG A 272 -10.83 -21.08 7.16
C ARG A 272 -12.11 -21.50 6.45
N SER A 273 -13.01 -20.55 6.19
CA SER A 273 -14.23 -20.72 5.41
C SER A 273 -14.78 -19.36 4.98
N GLY A 274 -15.80 -19.34 4.12
CA GLY A 274 -16.53 -18.12 3.73
C GLY A 274 -17.53 -17.61 4.79
N LYS A 275 -17.48 -18.12 6.03
CA LYS A 275 -18.34 -17.64 7.13
C LYS A 275 -17.79 -16.33 7.72
N PRO A 276 -18.67 -15.41 8.17
CA PRO A 276 -18.25 -14.19 8.86
C PRO A 276 -17.26 -14.49 10.00
N GLY A 277 -16.16 -13.72 10.05
CA GLY A 277 -15.10 -13.88 11.05
C GLY A 277 -14.06 -14.97 10.76
N GLU A 278 -14.21 -15.75 9.68
CA GLU A 278 -13.27 -16.82 9.31
C GLU A 278 -12.39 -16.52 8.09
N HIS A 279 -12.58 -15.36 7.43
CA HIS A 279 -11.81 -14.90 6.26
C HIS A 279 -11.59 -13.38 6.30
N ALA A 280 -10.78 -12.87 5.36
CA ALA A 280 -10.53 -11.44 5.17
C ALA A 280 -10.63 -11.09 3.67
N SER A 281 -11.85 -11.22 3.15
CA SER A 281 -12.19 -11.08 1.72
C SER A 281 -13.38 -10.14 1.50
N PRO A 282 -13.23 -8.84 1.81
CA PRO A 282 -14.31 -7.86 1.71
C PRO A 282 -14.85 -7.65 0.30
N LEU A 283 -14.05 -7.80 -0.77
CA LEU A 283 -14.55 -7.67 -2.15
C LEU A 283 -15.45 -8.84 -2.53
N THR A 284 -15.19 -10.03 -1.97
CA THR A 284 -15.97 -11.24 -2.25
C THR A 284 -17.24 -11.33 -1.40
N TYR A 285 -17.16 -11.03 -0.10
CA TYR A 285 -18.23 -11.28 0.87
C TYR A 285 -18.69 -10.05 1.66
N GLY A 286 -18.00 -8.92 1.51
CA GLY A 286 -18.34 -7.68 2.18
C GLY A 286 -19.41 -6.90 1.44
N SER A 287 -19.66 -5.69 1.93
CA SER A 287 -20.59 -4.74 1.33
C SER A 287 -20.00 -3.33 1.33
N PRO A 288 -20.48 -2.41 0.47
CA PRO A 288 -20.00 -1.04 0.47
C PRO A 288 -20.26 -0.34 1.81
N GLY A 289 -19.23 0.33 2.34
CA GLY A 289 -19.27 1.04 3.61
C GLY A 289 -18.12 2.04 3.74
N ILE A 290 -18.13 2.83 4.81
CA ILE A 290 -17.07 3.80 5.11
C ILE A 290 -16.21 3.23 6.22
N LEU A 291 -14.92 3.03 5.94
CA LEU A 291 -13.95 2.60 6.95
C LEU A 291 -12.63 3.33 6.75
N HIS A 292 -12.05 3.78 7.86
CA HIS A 292 -10.75 4.46 7.91
C HIS A 292 -10.61 5.60 6.89
N GLY A 293 -11.68 6.38 6.66
CA GLY A 293 -11.62 7.60 5.85
C GLY A 293 -11.95 7.44 4.36
N SER A 294 -12.30 6.24 3.89
CA SER A 294 -12.70 5.99 2.50
C SER A 294 -13.97 5.16 2.38
N PHE A 295 -14.73 5.39 1.32
CA PHE A 295 -15.83 4.51 0.91
C PHE A 295 -15.28 3.35 0.07
N SER A 296 -15.46 2.12 0.53
CA SER A 296 -14.95 0.90 -0.09
C SER A 296 -15.81 -0.31 0.29
N TYR A 297 -15.42 -1.51 -0.12
CA TYR A 297 -15.98 -2.74 0.43
C TYR A 297 -15.38 -3.04 1.79
N VAL A 298 -16.24 -3.39 2.76
CA VAL A 298 -15.86 -3.71 4.13
C VAL A 298 -16.60 -4.94 4.61
N MET A 299 -16.01 -5.63 5.59
CA MET A 299 -16.71 -6.66 6.36
C MET A 299 -17.43 -5.99 7.53
N GLN A 300 -18.76 -5.91 7.46
CA GLN A 300 -19.63 -5.27 8.46
C GLN A 300 -20.86 -6.15 8.75
N ASP A 301 -21.47 -5.95 9.92
CA ASP A 301 -22.74 -6.58 10.27
C ASP A 301 -23.94 -5.73 9.77
N GLU A 302 -25.14 -5.99 10.28
CA GLU A 302 -26.36 -5.28 9.86
C GLU A 302 -26.40 -3.82 10.36
N ASP A 303 -25.62 -3.47 11.38
CA ASP A 303 -25.57 -2.13 11.98
C ASP A 303 -24.46 -1.24 11.37
N GLY A 304 -23.50 -1.85 10.65
CA GLY A 304 -22.42 -1.16 9.93
C GLY A 304 -21.09 -1.12 10.65
#